data_AF-A0A2N1QJ68-F1
#
_entry.id   AF-A0A2N1QJ68-F1
#
_cell.length_a   1.000
_cell.length_b   1.000
_cell.length_c   1.000
_cell.angle_alpha   90.00
_cell.angle_beta   90.00
_cell.angle_gamma   90.00
#
_symmetry.space_group_name_H-M   'P 1'
#
loop_
_entity.id
_entity.type
_entity.pdbx_description
1 polymer ?
#
loop_
_entity_poly.entity_id
_entity_poly.type
_entity_poly.pdbx_seq_one_letter_code
_entity_poly.pdbx_strand_id
1 'polypeptide(L)'
;MKRLLKLIITLLILFTILIVIPLILLSKETTPPVEQYVTASETAFYTDLDQELSELITDSESDYVNLTIDEAFINRAIQKELSKSNPNYLDINYEDELSYKYMMMLSSKLGFKGIWVELTDDQIIVIAGIDYANSPDKAIYQTGFEVIFDIVLSEDDQYYLKLNKIEIGKLKLPLNSAFKLASFIVKQLSNKSLNELIAENLTFGAFDSEEFSFTVGESELTDYLYEIDPTFAALLKVIYQENLLILDLSDEGFDVSLNIGVFRRLLTDLDEPAFTSWENDVDKAAFMASLAAQALLNITINPLDPRIDLDEADLNAILDYTLGEKVQFEFPIEFTLLGEEIEYSFNSTNLFIRMNDDELSIHLKMTLSKTGMPGTFDMQFNLSSNVSMNLEGDMVLTIINSNIGEIELNNEILTMLFSVFDDTLVVGNTIVIPKEKLNEMFEGSNIIFNDTYVINGELRMHFGLDN
;
A
#
# COMPACT_ATOMS: atom_id res chain seq x y z
N MET A 1 -42.93 -59.92 -14.32
CA MET A 1 -42.97 -58.79 -15.29
C MET A 1 -43.45 -57.48 -14.66
N LYS A 2 -44.68 -57.36 -14.11
CA LYS A 2 -45.16 -56.11 -13.46
C LYS A 2 -44.29 -55.58 -12.31
N ARG A 3 -43.75 -56.45 -11.42
CA ARG A 3 -42.86 -56.03 -10.32
C ARG A 3 -41.51 -55.49 -10.81
N LEU A 4 -40.93 -56.12 -11.84
CA LEU A 4 -39.66 -55.70 -12.44
C LEU A 4 -39.81 -54.34 -13.15
N LEU A 5 -40.91 -54.16 -13.90
CA LEU A 5 -41.26 -52.89 -14.54
C LEU A 5 -41.44 -51.77 -13.50
N LYS A 6 -42.15 -52.04 -12.39
CA LYS A 6 -42.33 -51.06 -11.31
C LYS A 6 -41.01 -50.66 -10.66
N LEU A 7 -40.09 -51.62 -10.50
CA LEU A 7 -38.75 -51.38 -9.94
C LEU A 7 -37.88 -50.56 -10.90
N ILE A 8 -37.91 -50.85 -12.20
CA ILE A 8 -37.24 -50.06 -13.24
C ILE A 8 -37.79 -48.63 -13.28
N ILE A 9 -39.12 -48.45 -13.26
CA ILE A 9 -39.75 -47.12 -13.24
C ILE A 9 -39.36 -46.36 -11.97
N THR A 10 -39.33 -47.03 -10.81
CA THR A 10 -38.94 -46.39 -9.54
C THR A 10 -37.47 -45.95 -9.58
N LEU A 11 -36.56 -46.79 -10.10
CA LEU A 11 -35.17 -46.44 -10.32
C LEU A 11 -35.00 -45.29 -11.32
N LEU A 12 -35.80 -45.27 -12.39
CA LEU A 12 -35.75 -44.22 -13.38
C LEU A 12 -36.23 -42.88 -12.81
N ILE A 13 -37.30 -42.89 -12.02
CA ILE A 13 -37.78 -41.70 -11.29
C ILE A 13 -36.72 -41.23 -10.29
N LEU A 14 -36.11 -42.14 -9.52
CA LEU A 14 -35.03 -41.79 -8.59
C LEU A 14 -33.82 -41.21 -9.33
N PHE A 15 -33.41 -41.80 -10.45
CA PHE A 15 -32.33 -41.27 -11.30
C PHE A 15 -32.68 -39.88 -11.84
N THR A 16 -33.91 -39.68 -12.31
CA THR A 16 -34.36 -38.37 -12.79
C THR A 16 -34.33 -37.33 -11.66
N ILE A 17 -34.86 -37.66 -10.48
CA ILE A 17 -34.94 -36.73 -9.34
C ILE A 17 -33.56 -36.44 -8.76
N LEU A 18 -32.69 -37.44 -8.62
CA LEU A 18 -31.41 -37.31 -7.92
C LEU A 18 -30.26 -36.89 -8.83
N ILE A 19 -30.37 -37.07 -10.15
CA ILE A 19 -29.26 -36.82 -11.08
C ILE A 19 -29.68 -35.83 -12.17
N VAL A 20 -30.74 -36.12 -12.93
CA VAL A 20 -31.12 -35.30 -14.08
C VAL A 20 -31.62 -33.92 -13.67
N ILE A 21 -32.52 -33.82 -12.67
CA ILE A 21 -33.05 -32.55 -12.19
C ILE A 21 -31.92 -31.67 -11.62
N PRO A 22 -31.05 -32.14 -10.71
CA PRO A 22 -29.91 -31.35 -10.23
C PRO A 22 -28.99 -30.87 -11.34
N LEU A 23 -28.66 -31.71 -12.33
CA LEU A 23 -27.84 -31.31 -13.48
C LEU A 23 -28.53 -30.20 -14.31
N ILE A 24 -29.84 -30.31 -14.56
CA ILE A 24 -30.58 -29.26 -15.27
C ILE A 24 -30.61 -27.95 -14.46
N LEU A 25 -30.76 -28.04 -13.14
CA LEU A 25 -30.80 -26.88 -12.25
C LEU A 25 -29.42 -26.25 -12.09
N LEU A 26 -28.34 -27.03 -12.16
CA LEU A 26 -26.97 -26.52 -12.12
C LEU A 26 -26.48 -26.06 -13.51
N SER A 27 -27.23 -26.30 -14.58
CA SER A 27 -26.82 -25.88 -15.92
C SER A 27 -27.03 -24.38 -16.12
N LYS A 28 -25.96 -23.67 -16.47
CA LYS A 28 -25.99 -22.26 -16.85
C LYS A 28 -24.92 -22.06 -17.91
N GLU A 29 -25.35 -21.45 -19.01
CA GLU A 29 -24.43 -20.98 -20.03
C GLU A 29 -23.85 -19.66 -19.54
N THR A 30 -22.53 -19.55 -19.62
CA THR A 30 -21.78 -18.35 -19.27
C THR A 30 -20.80 -18.07 -20.41
N THR A 31 -20.63 -16.80 -20.73
CA THR A 31 -19.78 -16.35 -21.84
C THR A 31 -18.81 -15.31 -21.31
N PRO A 32 -17.50 -15.59 -21.33
CA PRO A 32 -16.51 -14.59 -20.93
C PRO A 32 -16.48 -13.42 -21.94
N PRO A 33 -16.21 -12.19 -21.49
CA PRO A 33 -16.13 -11.00 -22.35
C PRO A 33 -14.80 -10.96 -23.12
N VAL A 34 -14.65 -11.85 -24.11
CA VAL A 34 -13.39 -12.04 -24.86
C VAL A 34 -12.95 -10.76 -25.58
N GLU A 35 -13.89 -9.91 -25.97
CA GLU A 35 -13.66 -8.59 -26.56
C GLU A 35 -12.89 -7.62 -25.64
N GLN A 36 -12.93 -7.83 -24.32
CA GLN A 36 -12.22 -7.02 -23.33
C GLN A 36 -10.80 -7.54 -23.05
N TYR A 37 -10.45 -8.75 -23.49
CA TYR A 37 -9.13 -9.35 -23.28
C TYR A 37 -8.07 -8.82 -24.27
N VAL A 38 -8.05 -7.51 -24.45
CA VAL A 38 -7.18 -6.80 -25.39
C VAL A 38 -6.16 -5.94 -24.66
N THR A 39 -5.03 -5.66 -25.30
CA THR A 39 -3.99 -4.78 -24.74
C THR A 39 -4.41 -3.31 -24.68
N ALA A 40 -5.48 -2.93 -25.38
CA ALA A 40 -5.96 -1.55 -25.43
C ALA A 40 -6.47 -1.04 -24.07
N SER A 41 -7.09 -1.90 -23.24
CA SER A 41 -7.55 -1.51 -21.90
C SER A 41 -6.39 -1.23 -20.95
N GLU A 42 -5.35 -2.08 -20.95
CA GLU A 42 -4.10 -1.82 -20.23
C GLU A 42 -3.42 -0.54 -20.69
N THR A 43 -3.39 -0.33 -22.01
CA THR A 43 -2.80 0.88 -22.59
C THR A 43 -3.55 2.13 -22.12
N ALA A 44 -4.87 2.09 -22.03
CA ALA A 44 -5.68 3.21 -21.56
C ALA A 44 -5.35 3.54 -20.09
N PHE A 45 -5.45 2.55 -19.19
CA PHE A 45 -5.12 2.74 -17.78
C PHE A 45 -3.71 3.29 -17.56
N TYR A 46 -2.69 2.71 -18.21
CA TYR A 46 -1.31 3.19 -18.06
C TYR A 46 -1.06 4.53 -18.75
N THR A 47 -1.84 4.90 -19.76
CA THR A 47 -1.80 6.25 -20.34
C THR A 47 -2.31 7.27 -19.33
N ASP A 48 -3.43 6.98 -18.69
CA ASP A 48 -4.05 7.88 -17.72
C ASP A 48 -3.15 8.03 -16.49
N LEU A 49 -2.62 6.91 -15.97
CA LEU A 49 -1.63 6.94 -14.89
C LEU A 49 -0.39 7.76 -15.25
N ASP A 50 0.16 7.57 -16.46
CA ASP A 50 1.31 8.34 -16.92
C ASP A 50 1.01 9.83 -17.02
N GLN A 51 -0.18 10.19 -17.51
CA GLN A 51 -0.62 11.56 -17.64
C GLN A 51 -0.77 12.22 -16.28
N GLU A 52 -1.53 11.62 -15.35
CA GLU A 52 -1.81 12.19 -14.03
C GLU A 52 -0.52 12.38 -13.22
N LEU A 53 0.39 11.40 -13.22
CA LEU A 53 1.68 11.54 -12.54
C LEU A 53 2.59 12.58 -13.21
N SER A 54 2.58 12.66 -14.54
CA SER A 54 3.35 13.68 -15.27
C SER A 54 2.81 15.09 -15.02
N GLU A 55 1.49 15.25 -14.93
CA GLU A 55 0.83 16.51 -14.59
C GLU A 55 1.16 16.93 -13.17
N LEU A 56 1.14 16.01 -12.20
CA LEU A 56 1.53 16.30 -10.83
C LEU A 56 2.98 16.85 -10.71
N ILE A 57 3.89 16.32 -11.52
CA ILE A 57 5.30 16.73 -11.60
C ILE A 57 5.47 18.10 -12.28
N THR A 58 4.70 18.38 -13.34
CA THR A 58 4.96 19.52 -14.25
C THR A 58 4.04 20.70 -14.07
N ASP A 59 2.85 20.49 -13.49
CA ASP A 59 1.87 21.52 -13.16
C ASP A 59 1.83 21.74 -11.64
N SER A 60 2.13 22.97 -11.22
CA SER A 60 2.08 23.35 -9.81
C SER A 60 0.66 23.47 -9.25
N GLU A 61 -0.34 23.57 -10.12
CA GLU A 61 -1.77 23.67 -9.75
C GLU A 61 -2.49 22.31 -9.84
N SER A 62 -1.79 21.24 -10.23
CA SER A 62 -2.36 19.89 -10.19
C SER A 62 -2.35 19.37 -8.76
N ASP A 63 -3.56 19.16 -8.23
CA ASP A 63 -3.77 18.72 -6.85
C ASP A 63 -4.22 17.27 -6.72
N TYR A 64 -4.77 16.69 -7.79
CA TYR A 64 -5.39 15.38 -7.77
C TYR A 64 -4.68 14.42 -8.71
N VAL A 65 -4.64 13.15 -8.32
CA VAL A 65 -4.38 12.02 -9.21
C VAL A 65 -5.69 11.25 -9.31
N ASN A 66 -6.28 11.21 -10.50
CA ASN A 66 -7.55 10.55 -10.77
C ASN A 66 -7.34 9.34 -11.69
N LEU A 67 -7.71 8.15 -11.22
CA LEU A 67 -7.57 6.92 -11.97
C LEU A 67 -8.91 6.20 -12.03
N THR A 68 -9.38 5.89 -13.23
CA THR A 68 -10.53 5.01 -13.43
C THR A 68 -10.04 3.60 -13.75
N ILE A 69 -10.38 2.65 -12.88
CA ILE A 69 -10.15 1.23 -13.12
C ILE A 69 -11.40 0.67 -13.81
N ASP A 70 -11.37 0.64 -15.14
CA ASP A 70 -12.50 0.17 -15.94
C ASP A 70 -12.68 -1.37 -15.89
N GLU A 71 -13.89 -1.83 -16.24
CA GLU A 71 -14.22 -3.26 -16.28
C GLU A 71 -13.28 -4.05 -17.20
N ALA A 72 -12.90 -3.47 -18.34
CA ALA A 72 -12.07 -4.14 -19.34
C ALA A 72 -10.63 -4.37 -18.84
N PHE A 73 -10.09 -3.45 -18.04
CA PHE A 73 -8.79 -3.54 -17.39
C PHE A 73 -8.82 -4.64 -16.32
N ILE A 74 -9.84 -4.64 -15.45
CA ILE A 74 -10.02 -5.68 -14.41
C ILE A 74 -10.09 -7.06 -15.08
N ASN A 75 -10.95 -7.20 -16.08
CA ASN A 75 -11.16 -8.46 -16.79
C ASN A 75 -9.90 -8.93 -17.54
N ARG A 76 -9.14 -8.01 -18.10
CA ARG A 76 -7.86 -8.30 -18.72
C ARG A 76 -6.81 -8.74 -17.70
N ALA A 77 -6.73 -8.08 -16.55
CA ALA A 77 -5.81 -8.46 -15.47
C ALA A 77 -6.13 -9.86 -14.93
N ILE A 78 -7.41 -10.15 -14.64
CA ILE A 78 -7.88 -11.47 -14.22
C ILE A 78 -7.54 -12.53 -15.28
N GLN A 79 -7.83 -12.23 -16.56
CA GLN A 79 -7.55 -13.16 -17.64
C GLN A 79 -6.06 -13.50 -17.74
N LYS A 80 -5.17 -12.50 -17.69
CA LYS A 80 -3.72 -12.72 -17.73
C LYS A 80 -3.26 -13.64 -16.61
N GLU A 81 -3.73 -13.42 -15.39
CA GLU A 81 -3.36 -14.23 -14.23
C GLU A 81 -3.84 -15.68 -14.37
N LEU A 82 -5.12 -15.86 -14.68
CA LEU A 82 -5.74 -17.20 -14.75
C LEU A 82 -5.23 -18.02 -15.94
N SER A 83 -4.88 -17.37 -17.05
CA SER A 83 -4.39 -18.06 -18.24
C SER A 83 -2.87 -18.31 -18.25
N LYS A 84 -2.11 -17.91 -17.22
CA LYS A 84 -0.65 -18.17 -17.16
C LYS A 84 -0.29 -19.64 -17.38
N SER A 85 -1.16 -20.55 -16.91
CA SER A 85 -0.98 -21.99 -17.03
C SER A 85 -1.38 -22.57 -18.40
N ASN A 86 -2.03 -21.79 -19.25
CA ASN A 86 -2.49 -22.22 -20.58
C ASN A 86 -2.13 -21.17 -21.66
N PRO A 87 -0.94 -21.27 -22.26
CA PRO A 87 -0.51 -20.32 -23.30
C PRO A 87 -1.32 -20.42 -24.60
N ASN A 88 -2.11 -21.48 -24.80
CA ASN A 88 -2.89 -21.68 -26.02
C ASN A 88 -4.23 -20.92 -25.99
N TYR A 89 -4.62 -20.36 -24.84
CA TYR A 89 -5.89 -19.67 -24.69
C TYR A 89 -5.97 -18.47 -25.64
N LEU A 90 -7.00 -18.46 -26.49
CA LEU A 90 -7.22 -17.45 -27.55
C LEU A 90 -6.09 -17.30 -28.58
N ASP A 91 -5.10 -18.21 -28.60
CA ASP A 91 -4.10 -18.27 -29.66
C ASP A 91 -4.67 -18.96 -30.90
N ILE A 92 -4.78 -18.20 -31.99
CA ILE A 92 -5.35 -18.66 -33.27
C ILE A 92 -4.69 -19.94 -33.82
N ASN A 93 -3.43 -20.22 -33.46
CA ASN A 93 -2.73 -21.44 -33.88
C ASN A 93 -3.34 -22.72 -33.27
N TYR A 94 -4.13 -22.57 -32.21
CA TYR A 94 -4.73 -23.67 -31.46
C TYR A 94 -6.26 -23.66 -31.54
N GLU A 95 -6.87 -22.92 -32.48
CA GLU A 95 -8.34 -22.74 -32.58
C GLU A 95 -9.13 -24.06 -32.58
N ASP A 96 -8.55 -25.12 -33.15
CA ASP A 96 -9.12 -26.48 -33.21
C ASP A 96 -8.93 -27.31 -31.92
N GLU A 97 -8.30 -26.75 -30.88
CA GLU A 97 -8.06 -27.41 -29.59
C GLU A 97 -9.00 -26.88 -28.48
N LEU A 98 -9.30 -27.74 -27.51
CA LEU A 98 -10.04 -27.31 -26.31
C LEU A 98 -9.27 -26.21 -25.56
N SER A 99 -7.94 -26.29 -25.55
CA SER A 99 -7.03 -25.35 -24.89
C SER A 99 -7.21 -23.91 -25.38
N TYR A 100 -7.69 -23.69 -26.60
CA TYR A 100 -8.00 -22.35 -27.12
C TYR A 100 -9.20 -21.68 -26.42
N LYS A 101 -10.20 -22.46 -25.99
CA LYS A 101 -11.48 -21.93 -25.48
C LYS A 101 -11.48 -21.65 -23.98
N TYR A 102 -10.51 -22.16 -23.23
CA TYR A 102 -10.55 -22.18 -21.77
C TYR A 102 -9.30 -21.54 -21.18
N MET A 103 -9.44 -20.61 -20.24
CA MET A 103 -8.30 -20.01 -19.55
C MET A 103 -7.46 -21.07 -18.82
N MET A 104 -8.09 -22.15 -18.34
CA MET A 104 -7.40 -23.27 -17.71
C MET A 104 -8.03 -24.61 -18.07
N MET A 105 -7.19 -25.61 -18.33
CA MET A 105 -7.63 -27.00 -18.54
C MET A 105 -7.49 -27.79 -17.23
N LEU A 106 -8.60 -28.19 -16.63
CA LEU A 106 -8.62 -28.99 -15.40
C LEU A 106 -8.45 -30.50 -15.67
N SER A 107 -8.83 -30.94 -16.87
CA SER A 107 -8.57 -32.28 -17.40
C SER A 107 -8.70 -32.26 -18.93
N SER A 108 -8.56 -33.41 -19.61
CA SER A 108 -8.74 -33.48 -21.07
C SER A 108 -10.13 -33.12 -21.58
N LYS A 109 -11.13 -32.96 -20.69
CA LYS A 109 -12.53 -32.69 -21.05
C LYS A 109 -13.22 -31.64 -20.18
N LEU A 110 -12.55 -31.17 -19.14
CA LEU A 110 -13.08 -30.18 -18.21
C LEU A 110 -12.27 -28.89 -18.38
N GLY A 111 -12.93 -27.88 -18.93
CA GLY A 111 -12.34 -26.57 -19.20
C GLY A 111 -12.93 -25.52 -18.26
N PHE A 112 -12.05 -24.73 -17.65
CA PHE A 112 -12.43 -23.53 -16.91
C PHE A 112 -12.43 -22.35 -17.86
N LYS A 113 -13.59 -21.75 -18.10
CA LYS A 113 -13.75 -20.58 -18.99
C LYS A 113 -13.02 -19.36 -18.45
N GLY A 114 -12.93 -19.24 -17.13
CA GLY A 114 -12.34 -18.09 -16.45
C GLY A 114 -13.24 -17.53 -15.37
N ILE A 115 -12.75 -16.44 -14.79
CA ILE A 115 -13.49 -15.50 -13.94
C ILE A 115 -13.49 -14.16 -14.67
N TRP A 116 -14.59 -13.44 -14.61
CA TRP A 116 -14.69 -12.06 -15.06
C TRP A 116 -15.68 -11.30 -14.17
N VAL A 117 -15.69 -10.00 -14.33
CA VAL A 117 -16.46 -9.04 -13.56
C VAL A 117 -17.36 -8.27 -14.52
N GLU A 118 -18.59 -8.01 -14.08
CA GLU A 118 -19.45 -6.96 -14.64
C GLU A 118 -19.59 -5.87 -13.57
N LEU A 119 -19.32 -4.62 -13.94
CA LEU A 119 -19.51 -3.45 -13.08
C LEU A 119 -20.84 -2.78 -13.41
N THR A 120 -21.59 -2.42 -12.38
CA THR A 120 -22.80 -1.58 -12.51
C THR A 120 -22.83 -0.58 -11.36
N ASP A 121 -23.70 0.43 -11.45
CA ASP A 121 -24.02 1.32 -10.32
C ASP A 121 -24.18 0.53 -9.00
N ASP A 122 -23.33 0.83 -8.02
CA ASP A 122 -23.26 0.23 -6.68
C ASP A 122 -23.02 -1.30 -6.60
N GLN A 123 -22.68 -2.00 -7.70
CA GLN A 123 -22.48 -3.46 -7.67
C GLN A 123 -21.27 -3.96 -8.46
N ILE A 124 -20.65 -5.01 -7.90
CA ILE A 124 -19.64 -5.82 -8.59
C ILE A 124 -20.20 -7.23 -8.76
N ILE A 125 -20.34 -7.68 -10.00
CA ILE A 125 -20.84 -9.01 -10.34
C ILE A 125 -19.68 -9.88 -10.80
N VAL A 126 -19.25 -10.83 -9.98
CA VAL A 126 -18.20 -11.79 -10.31
C VAL A 126 -18.82 -13.05 -10.91
N ILE A 127 -18.43 -13.39 -12.14
CA ILE A 127 -18.95 -14.54 -12.88
C ILE A 127 -17.81 -15.52 -13.17
N ALA A 128 -18.06 -16.81 -12.95
CA ALA A 128 -17.14 -17.88 -13.32
C ALA A 128 -17.86 -18.98 -14.11
N GLY A 129 -17.16 -19.57 -15.09
CA GLY A 129 -17.72 -20.58 -15.98
C GLY A 129 -16.90 -21.86 -16.06
N ILE A 130 -17.57 -23.01 -16.06
CA ILE A 130 -16.95 -24.33 -16.28
C ILE A 130 -17.75 -25.11 -17.32
N ASP A 131 -17.02 -25.69 -18.27
CA ASP A 131 -17.58 -26.56 -19.28
C ASP A 131 -16.99 -27.96 -19.20
N TYR A 132 -17.85 -28.95 -19.42
CA TYR A 132 -17.44 -30.29 -19.80
C TYR A 132 -17.65 -30.46 -21.31
N ALA A 133 -16.57 -30.59 -22.07
CA ALA A 133 -16.56 -30.61 -23.52
C ALA A 133 -15.69 -31.78 -24.04
N ASN A 134 -16.11 -32.38 -25.16
CA ASN A 134 -15.31 -33.40 -25.88
C ASN A 134 -14.67 -32.84 -27.16
N SER A 135 -15.03 -31.63 -27.57
CA SER A 135 -14.54 -30.92 -28.76
C SER A 135 -14.68 -29.41 -28.56
N PRO A 136 -13.86 -28.57 -29.20
CA PRO A 136 -13.87 -27.11 -29.03
C PRO A 136 -15.23 -26.48 -29.31
N ASP A 137 -15.94 -26.98 -30.33
CA ASP A 137 -17.22 -26.39 -30.79
C ASP A 137 -18.45 -26.90 -30.05
N LYS A 138 -18.28 -27.81 -29.08
CA LYS A 138 -19.42 -28.47 -28.44
C LYS A 138 -19.17 -28.83 -26.99
N ALA A 139 -19.60 -27.93 -26.11
CA ALA A 139 -19.81 -28.25 -24.71
C ALA A 139 -20.97 -29.24 -24.56
N ILE A 140 -20.76 -30.28 -23.76
CA ILE A 140 -21.76 -31.30 -23.42
C ILE A 140 -22.58 -30.84 -22.21
N TYR A 141 -21.91 -30.15 -21.29
CA TYR A 141 -22.51 -29.60 -20.09
C TYR A 141 -21.79 -28.31 -19.72
N GLN A 142 -22.56 -27.31 -19.29
CA GLN A 142 -22.05 -26.01 -18.88
C GLN A 142 -22.69 -25.64 -17.56
N THR A 143 -21.88 -25.11 -16.66
CA THR A 143 -22.33 -24.58 -15.38
C THR A 143 -21.55 -23.30 -15.09
N GLY A 144 -22.13 -22.47 -14.24
CA GLY A 144 -21.56 -21.20 -13.89
C GLY A 144 -21.89 -20.81 -12.47
N PHE A 145 -21.06 -19.91 -11.97
CA PHE A 145 -21.17 -19.28 -10.67
C PHE A 145 -21.29 -17.78 -10.90
N GLU A 146 -22.22 -17.13 -10.21
CA GLU A 146 -22.39 -15.68 -10.24
C GLU A 146 -22.50 -15.21 -8.79
N VAL A 147 -21.68 -14.23 -8.45
CA VAL A 147 -21.65 -13.58 -7.15
C VAL A 147 -21.90 -12.11 -7.35
N ILE A 148 -22.87 -11.56 -6.64
CA ILE A 148 -23.17 -10.13 -6.68
C ILE A 148 -22.78 -9.54 -5.33
N PHE A 149 -21.88 -8.57 -5.36
CA PHE A 149 -21.53 -7.73 -4.23
C PHE A 149 -22.21 -6.38 -4.40
N ASP A 150 -22.95 -5.95 -3.38
CA ASP A 150 -23.35 -4.56 -3.23
C ASP A 150 -22.18 -3.81 -2.57
N ILE A 151 -21.84 -2.65 -3.11
CA ILE A 151 -20.91 -1.75 -2.45
C ILE A 151 -21.69 -0.93 -1.42
N VAL A 152 -21.21 -0.91 -0.19
CA VAL A 152 -21.79 -0.10 0.88
C VAL A 152 -20.72 0.86 1.36
N LEU A 153 -20.97 2.16 1.16
CA LEU A 153 -20.22 3.20 1.84
C LEU A 153 -20.72 3.31 3.29
N SER A 154 -19.82 3.10 4.24
CA SER A 154 -20.15 3.31 5.67
C SER A 154 -20.16 4.80 6.05
N GLU A 155 -20.61 5.09 7.27
CA GLU A 155 -20.60 6.46 7.82
C GLU A 155 -19.18 7.02 8.01
N ASP A 156 -18.15 6.18 7.96
CA ASP A 156 -16.73 6.55 8.11
C ASP A 156 -15.97 6.51 6.75
N ASP A 157 -16.67 6.67 5.62
CA ASP A 157 -16.12 6.65 4.25
C ASP A 157 -15.35 5.36 3.85
N GLN A 158 -15.51 4.30 4.64
CA GLN A 158 -14.97 2.99 4.31
C GLN A 158 -15.90 2.23 3.37
N TYR A 159 -15.32 1.60 2.34
CA TYR A 159 -15.99 0.79 1.33
C TYR A 159 -16.10 -0.67 1.79
N TYR A 160 -17.33 -1.20 1.83
CA TYR A 160 -17.59 -2.60 2.15
C TYR A 160 -18.20 -3.32 0.95
N LEU A 161 -17.66 -4.49 0.62
CA LEU A 161 -18.27 -5.37 -0.38
C LEU A 161 -19.21 -6.35 0.31
N LYS A 162 -20.50 -6.07 0.27
CA LYS A 162 -21.52 -6.93 0.87
C LYS A 162 -22.05 -7.93 -0.14
N LEU A 163 -21.90 -9.21 0.14
CA LEU A 163 -22.45 -10.28 -0.68
C LEU A 163 -23.99 -10.21 -0.68
N ASN A 164 -24.56 -9.76 -1.79
CA ASN A 164 -26.00 -9.69 -1.98
C ASN A 164 -26.57 -11.05 -2.40
N LYS A 165 -25.90 -11.70 -3.35
CA LYS A 165 -26.42 -12.91 -4.00
C LYS A 165 -25.31 -13.85 -4.45
N ILE A 166 -25.57 -15.16 -4.30
CA ILE A 166 -24.82 -16.23 -4.96
C ILE A 166 -25.81 -17.04 -5.81
N GLU A 167 -25.50 -17.22 -7.09
CA GLU A 167 -26.24 -18.08 -8.01
C GLU A 167 -25.33 -19.18 -8.57
N ILE A 168 -25.77 -20.45 -8.47
CA ILE A 168 -25.05 -21.63 -8.98
C ILE A 168 -25.91 -22.28 -10.05
N GLY A 169 -25.50 -22.21 -11.31
CA GLY A 169 -26.36 -22.65 -12.40
C GLY A 169 -27.64 -21.80 -12.48
N LYS A 170 -28.80 -22.45 -12.60
CA LYS A 170 -30.14 -21.84 -12.52
C LYS A 170 -30.74 -21.89 -11.11
N LEU A 171 -29.99 -22.33 -10.10
CA LEU A 171 -30.49 -22.42 -8.73
C LEU A 171 -30.55 -21.04 -8.08
N LYS A 172 -31.78 -20.57 -7.83
CA LYS A 172 -32.05 -19.40 -6.99
C LYS A 172 -32.28 -19.86 -5.56
N LEU A 173 -31.22 -19.89 -4.77
CA LEU A 173 -31.27 -20.24 -3.35
C LEU A 173 -31.14 -18.98 -2.50
N PRO A 174 -31.74 -18.95 -1.29
CA PRO A 174 -31.39 -17.94 -0.30
C PRO A 174 -29.88 -17.94 -0.03
N LEU A 175 -29.29 -16.77 0.21
CA LEU A 175 -27.84 -16.58 0.31
C LEU A 175 -27.14 -17.60 1.22
N ASN A 176 -27.64 -17.78 2.44
CA ASN A 176 -27.18 -18.79 3.40
C ASN A 176 -27.10 -20.22 2.82
N SER A 177 -28.09 -20.60 2.02
CA SER A 177 -28.14 -21.93 1.39
C SER A 177 -27.25 -22.02 0.17
N ALA A 178 -27.18 -20.94 -0.62
CA ALA A 178 -26.28 -20.84 -1.77
C ALA A 178 -24.81 -20.91 -1.31
N PHE A 179 -24.45 -20.19 -0.26
CA PHE A 179 -23.13 -20.20 0.35
C PHE A 179 -22.74 -21.58 0.89
N LYS A 180 -23.66 -22.25 1.62
CA LYS A 180 -23.43 -23.63 2.09
C LYS A 180 -23.21 -24.61 0.94
N LEU A 181 -23.95 -24.46 -0.15
CA LEU A 181 -23.79 -25.29 -1.35
C LEU A 181 -22.44 -25.01 -2.03
N ALA A 182 -22.07 -23.74 -2.21
CA ALA A 182 -20.78 -23.33 -2.75
C ALA A 182 -19.63 -23.89 -1.91
N SER A 183 -19.68 -23.68 -0.60
CA SER A 183 -18.69 -24.20 0.36
C SER A 183 -18.61 -25.74 0.35
N PHE A 184 -19.74 -26.43 0.21
CA PHE A 184 -19.75 -27.89 0.04
C PHE A 184 -19.04 -28.32 -1.25
N ILE A 185 -19.34 -27.69 -2.39
CA ILE A 185 -18.72 -27.99 -3.68
C ILE A 185 -17.21 -27.74 -3.61
N VAL A 186 -16.81 -26.56 -3.11
CA VAL A 186 -15.41 -26.18 -2.94
C VAL A 186 -14.68 -27.17 -2.05
N LYS A 187 -15.26 -27.55 -0.90
CA LYS A 187 -14.67 -28.55 0.00
C LYS A 187 -14.47 -29.92 -0.63
N GLN A 188 -15.35 -30.35 -1.53
CA GLN A 188 -15.14 -31.60 -2.27
C GLN A 188 -14.01 -31.51 -3.29
N LEU A 189 -13.70 -30.31 -3.79
CA LEU A 189 -12.66 -30.09 -4.81
C LEU A 189 -11.29 -29.79 -4.20
N SER A 190 -11.23 -28.98 -3.13
CA SER A 190 -9.99 -28.47 -2.54
C SER A 190 -9.63 -29.08 -1.18
N ASN A 191 -10.52 -29.87 -0.58
CA ASN A 191 -10.48 -30.28 0.84
C ASN A 191 -10.54 -29.14 1.86
N LYS A 192 -10.72 -27.89 1.42
CA LYS A 192 -10.84 -26.69 2.25
C LYS A 192 -12.23 -26.07 2.11
N SER A 193 -12.75 -25.44 3.17
CA SER A 193 -13.99 -24.68 3.07
C SER A 193 -13.79 -23.41 2.23
N LEU A 194 -14.89 -22.84 1.72
CA LEU A 194 -14.81 -21.58 0.98
C LEU A 194 -14.20 -20.45 1.84
N ASN A 195 -14.53 -20.37 3.13
CA ASN A 195 -13.92 -19.41 4.06
C ASN A 195 -12.41 -19.61 4.20
N GLU A 196 -11.96 -20.86 4.34
CA GLU A 196 -10.53 -21.18 4.46
C GLU A 196 -9.78 -20.77 3.20
N LEU A 197 -10.34 -21.02 2.01
CA LEU A 197 -9.72 -20.57 0.75
C LEU A 197 -9.72 -19.05 0.61
N ILE A 198 -10.80 -18.37 0.98
CA ILE A 198 -10.87 -16.92 0.95
C ILE A 198 -9.77 -16.34 1.86
N ALA A 199 -9.70 -16.79 3.12
CA ALA A 199 -8.69 -16.32 4.08
C ALA A 199 -7.24 -16.62 3.67
N GLU A 200 -6.99 -17.72 2.95
CA GLU A 200 -5.63 -18.07 2.49
C GLU A 200 -5.17 -17.30 1.24
N ASN A 201 -6.10 -16.79 0.43
CA ASN A 201 -5.78 -16.14 -0.85
C ASN A 201 -6.02 -14.62 -0.83
N LEU A 202 -6.64 -14.09 0.21
CA LEU A 202 -6.70 -12.66 0.46
C LEU A 202 -5.37 -12.21 1.06
N THR A 203 -4.68 -11.31 0.36
CA THR A 203 -3.49 -10.62 0.87
C THR A 203 -3.85 -9.55 1.90
N PHE A 204 -5.07 -9.03 1.88
CA PHE A 204 -5.58 -8.05 2.84
C PHE A 204 -7.12 -8.16 2.95
N GLY A 205 -7.65 -7.67 4.07
CA GLY A 205 -9.09 -7.70 4.40
C GLY A 205 -9.58 -9.03 4.98
N ALA A 206 -10.82 -9.03 5.46
CA ALA A 206 -11.45 -10.17 6.11
C ALA A 206 -12.85 -10.43 5.53
N PHE A 207 -13.19 -11.70 5.35
CA PHE A 207 -14.55 -12.12 5.00
C PHE A 207 -15.30 -12.56 6.26
N ASP A 208 -16.33 -11.80 6.63
CA ASP A 208 -17.28 -12.18 7.66
C ASP A 208 -18.34 -13.10 7.05
N SER A 209 -18.31 -14.38 7.43
CA SER A 209 -19.25 -15.37 6.92
C SER A 209 -20.64 -15.37 7.59
N GLU A 210 -20.82 -14.63 8.68
CA GLU A 210 -22.14 -14.40 9.29
C GLU A 210 -22.86 -13.24 8.62
N GLU A 211 -22.13 -12.15 8.35
CA GLU A 211 -22.66 -10.97 7.66
C GLU A 211 -22.61 -11.09 6.13
N PHE A 212 -21.84 -12.05 5.62
CA PHE A 212 -21.47 -12.20 4.22
C PHE A 212 -20.86 -10.92 3.64
N SER A 213 -20.01 -10.25 4.41
CA SER A 213 -19.33 -9.03 3.99
C SER A 213 -17.83 -9.31 3.84
N PHE A 214 -17.24 -8.74 2.79
CA PHE A 214 -15.80 -8.60 2.68
C PHE A 214 -15.45 -7.16 3.03
N THR A 215 -14.58 -7.02 4.03
CA THR A 215 -14.15 -5.73 4.56
C THR A 215 -12.66 -5.61 4.36
N VAL A 216 -12.23 -4.48 3.77
CA VAL A 216 -10.83 -4.07 3.79
C VAL A 216 -10.75 -2.88 4.74
N GLY A 217 -10.16 -3.09 5.91
CA GLY A 217 -9.93 -2.00 6.85
C GLY A 217 -8.65 -1.24 6.52
N GLU A 218 -8.57 -0.01 7.04
CA GLU A 218 -7.37 0.82 7.01
C GLU A 218 -6.17 0.08 7.63
N SER A 219 -6.38 -0.66 8.71
CA SER A 219 -5.33 -1.41 9.41
C SER A 219 -4.64 -2.42 8.50
N GLU A 220 -5.40 -3.22 7.77
CA GLU A 220 -4.86 -4.27 6.91
C GLU A 220 -4.10 -3.69 5.72
N LEU A 221 -4.59 -2.57 5.16
CA LEU A 221 -3.90 -1.87 4.07
C LEU A 221 -2.62 -1.19 4.58
N THR A 222 -2.65 -0.63 5.79
CA THR A 222 -1.50 -0.05 6.46
C THR A 222 -0.43 -1.10 6.74
N ASP A 223 -0.80 -2.27 7.26
CA ASP A 223 0.12 -3.37 7.52
C ASP A 223 0.77 -3.88 6.22
N TYR A 224 -0.02 -3.99 5.14
CA TYR A 224 0.51 -4.37 3.82
C TYR A 224 1.51 -3.35 3.28
N LEU A 225 1.20 -2.05 3.35
CA LEU A 225 2.12 -1.00 2.92
C LEU A 225 3.37 -0.93 3.80
N TYR A 226 3.24 -1.23 5.10
CA TYR A 226 4.38 -1.28 6.02
C TYR A 226 5.40 -2.37 5.63
N GLU A 227 4.93 -3.52 5.13
CA GLU A 227 5.81 -4.56 4.60
C GLU A 227 6.59 -4.12 3.35
N ILE A 228 6.05 -3.16 2.59
CA ILE A 228 6.73 -2.55 1.43
C ILE A 228 7.71 -1.48 1.91
N ASP A 229 7.20 -0.42 2.55
CA ASP A 229 7.99 0.61 3.22
C ASP A 229 7.15 1.28 4.34
N PRO A 230 7.67 1.39 5.56
CA PRO A 230 7.01 2.08 6.67
C PRO A 230 6.50 3.49 6.34
N THR A 231 7.18 4.22 5.46
CA THR A 231 6.81 5.59 5.06
C THR A 231 5.50 5.62 4.28
N PHE A 232 5.22 4.58 3.48
CA PHE A 232 3.94 4.48 2.76
C PHE A 232 2.77 4.25 3.71
N ALA A 233 2.95 3.39 4.72
CA ALA A 233 1.96 3.19 5.77
C ALA A 233 1.69 4.49 6.54
N ALA A 234 2.74 5.25 6.85
CA ALA A 234 2.64 6.56 7.47
C ALA A 234 1.85 7.57 6.61
N LEU A 235 2.18 7.71 5.32
CA LEU A 235 1.44 8.59 4.40
C LEU A 235 -0.02 8.17 4.27
N LEU A 236 -0.30 6.87 4.18
CA LEU A 236 -1.66 6.35 4.08
C LEU A 236 -2.51 6.76 5.29
N LYS A 237 -1.97 6.69 6.51
CA LYS A 237 -2.69 7.16 7.72
C LYS A 237 -3.07 8.63 7.64
N VAL A 238 -2.18 9.48 7.10
CA VAL A 238 -2.49 10.91 6.91
C VAL A 238 -3.57 11.08 5.85
N ILE A 239 -3.49 10.32 4.75
CA ILE A 239 -4.50 10.32 3.68
C ILE A 239 -5.90 9.98 4.22
N TYR A 240 -6.03 8.94 5.05
CA TYR A 240 -7.30 8.58 5.66
C TYR A 240 -7.78 9.61 6.68
N GLN A 241 -6.91 10.04 7.60
CA GLN A 241 -7.29 11.00 8.65
C GLN A 241 -7.76 12.34 8.07
N GLU A 242 -7.16 12.79 6.98
CA GLU A 242 -7.48 14.05 6.31
C GLU A 242 -8.51 13.89 5.17
N ASN A 243 -9.07 12.69 4.99
CA ASN A 243 -10.07 12.36 3.96
C ASN A 243 -9.63 12.76 2.53
N LEU A 244 -8.38 12.47 2.18
CA LEU A 244 -7.79 12.83 0.88
C LEU A 244 -8.01 11.78 -0.21
N LEU A 245 -8.44 10.58 0.18
CA LEU A 245 -8.80 9.49 -0.72
C LEU A 245 -10.30 9.51 -0.96
N ILE A 246 -10.68 9.72 -2.21
CA ILE A 246 -12.05 9.58 -2.68
C ILE A 246 -12.08 8.38 -3.61
N LEU A 247 -12.91 7.41 -3.27
CA LEU A 247 -13.22 6.29 -4.15
C LEU A 247 -14.65 6.51 -4.65
N ASP A 248 -14.97 6.10 -5.86
CA ASP A 248 -16.34 6.08 -6.39
C ASP A 248 -16.49 4.87 -7.34
N LEU A 249 -17.70 4.35 -7.49
CA LEU A 249 -17.98 3.29 -8.46
C LEU A 249 -19.15 3.73 -9.35
N SER A 250 -18.93 3.64 -10.66
CA SER A 250 -19.96 3.86 -11.66
C SER A 250 -19.98 2.71 -12.69
N ASP A 251 -20.96 2.76 -13.58
CA ASP A 251 -20.99 1.93 -14.79
C ASP A 251 -19.71 2.09 -15.66
N GLU A 252 -18.94 3.18 -15.51
CA GLU A 252 -17.70 3.42 -16.25
C GLU A 252 -16.47 2.75 -15.62
N GLY A 253 -16.50 2.47 -14.32
CA GLY A 253 -15.39 1.85 -13.60
C GLY A 253 -15.36 2.18 -12.11
N PHE A 254 -14.25 1.79 -11.48
CA PHE A 254 -13.91 2.17 -10.12
C PHE A 254 -12.95 3.36 -10.15
N ASP A 255 -13.45 4.52 -9.75
CA ASP A 255 -12.71 5.77 -9.73
C ASP A 255 -11.94 5.90 -8.40
N VAL A 256 -10.65 6.17 -8.51
CA VAL A 256 -9.75 6.43 -7.39
C VAL A 256 -9.20 7.83 -7.58
N SER A 257 -9.59 8.75 -6.71
CA SER A 257 -9.08 10.12 -6.68
C SER A 257 -8.31 10.34 -5.40
N LEU A 258 -7.05 10.76 -5.54
CA LEU A 258 -6.20 11.11 -4.41
C LEU A 258 -5.82 12.58 -4.52
N ASN A 259 -6.24 13.38 -3.54
CA ASN A 259 -5.79 14.76 -3.41
C ASN A 259 -4.36 14.79 -2.84
N ILE A 260 -3.37 14.50 -3.67
CA ILE A 260 -1.97 14.42 -3.27
C ILE A 260 -1.26 15.78 -3.28
N GLY A 261 -1.80 16.77 -4.01
CA GLY A 261 -1.20 18.10 -4.12
C GLY A 261 -1.14 18.87 -2.81
N VAL A 262 -2.01 18.56 -1.84
CA VAL A 262 -1.92 19.13 -0.48
C VAL A 262 -0.60 18.81 0.23
N PHE A 263 0.09 17.73 -0.16
CA PHE A 263 1.40 17.36 0.38
C PHE A 263 2.55 18.12 -0.30
N ARG A 264 2.28 18.89 -1.34
CA ARG A 264 3.30 19.61 -2.11
C ARG A 264 4.10 20.50 -1.17
N ARG A 265 5.42 20.42 -1.30
CA ARG A 265 6.37 21.24 -0.57
C ARG A 265 6.02 22.72 -0.72
N LEU A 266 5.94 23.42 0.41
CA LEU A 266 5.60 24.83 0.44
C LEU A 266 6.80 25.68 0.02
N LEU A 267 6.55 26.85 -0.57
CA LEU A 267 7.60 27.82 -0.90
C LEU A 267 8.34 28.37 0.34
N THR A 268 7.75 28.21 1.52
CA THR A 268 8.34 28.61 2.81
C THR A 268 9.19 27.51 3.43
N ASP A 269 9.17 26.30 2.88
CA ASP A 269 9.90 25.16 3.42
C ASP A 269 11.40 25.35 3.25
N LEU A 270 12.15 25.15 4.33
CA LEU A 270 13.58 25.32 4.35
C LEU A 270 14.28 24.21 3.57
N ASP A 271 15.31 24.58 2.80
CA ASP A 271 16.19 23.63 2.13
C ASP A 271 17.27 23.10 3.09
N GLU A 272 17.75 21.90 2.78
CA GLU A 272 18.94 21.30 3.39
C GLU A 272 20.12 22.29 3.37
N PRO A 273 20.79 22.53 4.51
CA PRO A 273 21.94 23.41 4.56
C PRO A 273 23.14 22.76 3.86
N ALA A 274 24.10 23.58 3.42
CA ALA A 274 25.35 23.03 2.89
C ALA A 274 26.22 22.50 4.04
N PHE A 275 26.54 21.21 4.02
CA PHE A 275 27.48 20.57 4.95
C PHE A 275 28.39 19.56 4.23
N THR A 276 29.37 19.02 4.95
CA THR A 276 30.25 17.95 4.44
C THR A 276 29.91 16.66 5.16
N SER A 277 29.30 15.70 4.46
CA SER A 277 29.01 14.36 4.97
C SER A 277 30.29 13.65 5.42
N TRP A 278 30.18 12.83 6.45
CA TRP A 278 31.26 11.94 6.87
C TRP A 278 31.14 10.62 6.13
N GLU A 279 32.18 10.21 5.42
CA GLU A 279 32.12 9.01 4.59
C GLU A 279 32.53 7.75 5.38
N ASN A 280 33.22 7.91 6.51
CA ASN A 280 33.84 6.81 7.24
C ASN A 280 34.18 7.16 8.70
N ASP A 281 34.57 6.15 9.47
CA ASP A 281 34.94 6.27 10.88
C ASP A 281 36.16 7.19 11.14
N VAL A 282 37.02 7.40 10.14
CA VAL A 282 38.17 8.31 10.25
C VAL A 282 37.70 9.75 10.26
N ASP A 283 36.71 10.09 9.44
CA ASP A 283 36.10 11.43 9.42
C ASP A 283 35.39 11.72 10.75
N LYS A 284 34.59 10.75 11.25
CA LYS A 284 33.99 10.83 12.59
C LYS A 284 35.06 11.01 13.66
N ALA A 285 36.11 10.19 13.67
CA ALA A 285 37.16 10.28 14.68
C ALA A 285 37.91 11.62 14.63
N ALA A 286 38.16 12.17 13.44
CA ALA A 286 38.78 13.47 13.27
C ALA A 286 37.90 14.60 13.84
N PHE A 287 36.60 14.55 13.57
CA PHE A 287 35.64 15.48 14.17
C PHE A 287 35.60 15.35 15.69
N MET A 288 35.45 14.14 16.23
CA MET A 288 35.40 13.91 17.67
C MET A 288 36.68 14.35 18.39
N ALA A 289 37.84 14.19 17.75
CA ALA A 289 39.11 14.69 18.28
C ALA A 289 39.16 16.23 18.29
N SER A 290 38.64 16.88 17.25
CA SER A 290 38.48 18.34 17.20
C SER A 290 37.54 18.83 18.30
N LEU A 291 36.39 18.18 18.46
CA LEU A 291 35.40 18.47 19.49
C LEU A 291 36.00 18.34 20.90
N ALA A 292 36.74 17.27 21.16
CA ALA A 292 37.44 17.06 22.43
C ALA A 292 38.48 18.15 22.71
N ALA A 293 39.23 18.58 21.70
CA ALA A 293 40.20 19.68 21.85
C ALA A 293 39.49 21.01 22.14
N GLN A 294 38.36 21.29 21.47
CA GLN A 294 37.53 22.47 21.74
C GLN A 294 36.96 22.44 23.16
N ALA A 295 36.46 21.29 23.62
CA ALA A 295 36.01 21.09 24.99
C ALA A 295 37.09 21.44 26.02
N LEU A 296 38.32 20.92 25.86
CA LEU A 296 39.44 21.19 26.76
C LEU A 296 39.80 22.68 26.81
N LEU A 297 39.78 23.36 25.67
CA LEU A 297 40.00 24.80 25.59
C LEU A 297 38.86 25.57 26.27
N ASN A 298 37.61 25.17 26.05
CA ASN A 298 36.45 25.84 26.62
C ASN A 298 36.44 25.72 28.15
N ILE A 299 36.73 24.55 28.73
CA ILE A 299 36.89 24.38 30.19
C ILE A 299 37.93 25.35 30.76
N THR A 300 39.02 25.61 30.02
CA THR A 300 40.08 26.52 30.46
C THR A 300 39.62 27.98 30.46
N ILE A 301 38.78 28.36 29.50
CA ILE A 301 38.32 29.75 29.29
C ILE A 301 37.05 30.04 30.13
N ASN A 302 36.15 29.08 30.24
CA ASN A 302 34.86 29.14 30.93
C ASN A 302 34.74 28.03 32.00
N PRO A 303 35.60 28.04 33.04
CA PRO A 303 35.66 26.94 34.01
C PRO A 303 34.40 26.76 34.87
N LEU A 304 33.50 27.75 34.88
CA LEU A 304 32.25 27.71 35.63
C LEU A 304 31.03 27.40 34.74
N ASP A 305 31.22 27.35 33.41
CA ASP A 305 30.17 27.14 32.41
C ASP A 305 30.76 26.50 31.13
N PRO A 306 31.35 25.29 31.22
CA PRO A 306 31.96 24.63 30.07
C PRO A 306 30.90 24.17 29.06
N ARG A 307 31.06 24.62 27.82
CA ARG A 307 30.08 24.38 26.76
C ARG A 307 30.69 24.25 25.37
N ILE A 308 29.98 23.58 24.49
CA ILE A 308 30.25 23.49 23.06
C ILE A 308 29.03 24.04 22.33
N ASP A 309 29.29 24.79 21.27
CA ASP A 309 28.25 25.27 20.36
C ASP A 309 28.46 24.51 19.04
N LEU A 310 27.44 23.78 18.59
CA LEU A 310 27.42 23.10 17.29
C LEU A 310 26.56 23.90 16.31
N ASP A 311 27.07 24.12 15.11
CA ASP A 311 26.30 24.76 14.05
C ASP A 311 25.43 23.75 13.27
N GLU A 312 24.62 24.27 12.33
CA GLU A 312 23.78 23.43 11.47
C GLU A 312 24.61 22.40 10.68
N ALA A 313 25.80 22.78 10.20
CA ALA A 313 26.61 21.89 9.37
C ALA A 313 27.16 20.71 10.18
N ASP A 314 27.61 20.97 11.42
CA ASP A 314 28.08 19.95 12.34
C ASP A 314 26.97 18.94 12.68
N LEU A 315 25.77 19.43 13.02
CA LEU A 315 24.64 18.55 13.36
C LEU A 315 24.17 17.71 12.19
N ASN A 316 24.07 18.31 10.99
CA ASN A 316 23.68 17.57 9.80
C ASN A 316 24.71 16.50 9.43
N ALA A 317 26.02 16.78 9.58
CA ALA A 317 27.04 15.77 9.35
C ALA A 317 26.98 14.60 10.35
N ILE A 318 26.73 14.90 11.64
CA ILE A 318 26.50 13.87 12.67
C ILE A 318 25.26 13.04 12.33
N LEU A 319 24.16 13.70 11.98
CA LEU A 319 22.88 13.06 11.71
C LEU A 319 22.97 12.17 10.47
N ASP A 320 23.47 12.70 9.36
CA ASP A 320 23.65 11.98 8.08
C ASP A 320 24.48 10.71 8.27
N TYR A 321 25.62 10.79 8.96
CA TYR A 321 26.46 9.63 9.25
C TYR A 321 25.78 8.62 10.20
N THR A 322 25.03 9.10 11.20
CA THR A 322 24.38 8.23 12.19
C THR A 322 23.21 7.46 11.59
N LEU A 323 22.43 8.12 10.73
CA LEU A 323 21.29 7.52 10.05
C LEU A 323 21.76 6.64 8.88
N GLY A 324 22.79 7.05 8.14
CA GLY A 324 23.24 6.35 6.94
C GLY A 324 22.09 6.22 5.93
N GLU A 325 21.86 5.00 5.44
CA GLU A 325 20.75 4.69 4.51
C GLU A 325 19.46 4.28 5.23
N LYS A 326 19.40 4.29 6.57
CA LYS A 326 18.27 3.69 7.32
C LYS A 326 16.94 4.44 7.21
N VAL A 327 16.99 5.71 6.82
CA VAL A 327 15.80 6.60 6.74
C VAL A 327 15.52 7.04 5.30
N GLN A 328 16.39 6.63 4.37
CA GLN A 328 16.18 6.82 2.95
C GLN A 328 15.34 5.66 2.41
N PHE A 329 14.38 5.96 1.56
CA PHE A 329 13.70 4.97 0.75
C PHE A 329 13.82 5.34 -0.72
N GLU A 330 13.80 4.31 -1.55
CA GLU A 330 13.73 4.44 -3.00
C GLU A 330 12.71 3.41 -3.51
N PHE A 331 11.65 3.90 -4.12
CA PHE A 331 10.59 3.08 -4.68
C PHE A 331 10.45 3.35 -6.18
N PRO A 332 10.89 2.41 -7.04
CA PRO A 332 10.68 2.51 -8.47
C PRO A 332 9.23 2.15 -8.81
N ILE A 333 8.61 2.96 -9.67
CA ILE A 333 7.30 2.67 -10.26
C ILE A 333 7.53 2.44 -11.76
N GLU A 334 7.44 1.19 -12.17
CA GLU A 334 7.75 0.75 -13.53
C GLU A 334 6.53 0.13 -14.21
N PHE A 335 6.22 0.60 -15.42
CA PHE A 335 5.18 -0.02 -16.25
C PHE A 335 5.50 0.12 -17.74
N THR A 336 4.95 -0.79 -18.54
CA THR A 336 5.13 -0.74 -20.00
C THR A 336 3.96 -0.02 -20.65
N LEU A 337 4.25 1.06 -21.39
CA LEU A 337 3.27 1.80 -22.17
C LEU A 337 3.66 1.76 -23.65
N LEU A 338 2.80 1.20 -24.50
CA LEU A 338 3.02 1.12 -25.97
C LEU A 338 4.36 0.46 -26.39
N GLY A 339 4.93 -0.40 -25.53
CA GLY A 339 6.20 -1.09 -25.77
C GLY A 339 7.44 -0.31 -25.31
N GLU A 340 7.25 0.84 -24.67
CA GLU A 340 8.29 1.59 -23.98
C GLU A 340 8.19 1.34 -22.47
N GLU A 341 9.34 1.23 -21.80
CA GLU A 341 9.41 1.17 -20.34
C GLU A 341 9.29 2.59 -19.80
N ILE A 342 8.28 2.82 -18.98
CA ILE A 342 8.06 4.07 -18.25
C ILE A 342 8.51 3.83 -16.82
N GLU A 343 9.36 4.74 -16.33
CA GLU A 343 10.00 4.63 -15.02
C GLU A 343 9.83 5.96 -14.27
N TYR A 344 9.19 5.86 -13.10
CA TYR A 344 9.18 6.91 -12.09
C TYR A 344 10.01 6.47 -10.88
N SER A 345 10.62 7.43 -10.20
CA SER A 345 11.32 7.22 -8.94
C SER A 345 10.66 8.08 -7.87
N PHE A 346 10.20 7.43 -6.80
CA PHE A 346 9.78 8.09 -5.57
C PHE A 346 10.82 7.82 -4.49
N ASN A 347 11.54 8.86 -4.06
CA ASN A 347 12.66 8.73 -3.15
C ASN A 347 12.62 9.76 -2.02
N SER A 348 13.36 9.51 -0.94
CA SER A 348 13.59 10.47 0.13
C SER A 348 15.06 10.83 0.29
N THR A 349 15.30 12.02 0.84
CA THR A 349 16.60 12.40 1.40
C THR A 349 16.79 11.78 2.78
N ASN A 350 17.97 11.92 3.37
CA ASN A 350 18.08 11.82 4.83
C ASN A 350 17.31 12.94 5.52
N LEU A 351 17.09 12.76 6.83
CA LEU A 351 16.62 13.83 7.69
C LEU A 351 17.69 14.93 7.74
N PHE A 352 17.27 16.18 7.64
CA PHE A 352 18.15 17.33 7.84
C PHE A 352 17.59 18.28 8.91
N ILE A 353 18.50 18.99 9.57
CA ILE A 353 18.23 19.93 10.64
C ILE A 353 18.42 21.36 10.15
N ARG A 354 17.49 22.24 10.54
CA ARG A 354 17.67 23.68 10.52
C ARG A 354 17.56 24.23 11.93
N MET A 355 18.30 25.29 12.22
CA MET A 355 18.26 26.00 13.49
C MET A 355 18.08 27.48 13.23
N ASN A 356 17.04 28.06 13.82
CA ASN A 356 16.77 29.48 13.73
C ASN A 356 16.40 30.02 15.11
N ASP A 357 17.09 31.08 15.54
CA ASP A 357 16.95 31.67 16.87
C ASP A 357 17.09 30.62 18.00
N ASP A 358 15.99 30.20 18.63
CA ASP A 358 15.89 29.23 19.71
C ASP A 358 15.18 27.92 19.31
N GLU A 359 14.86 27.74 18.03
CA GLU A 359 14.15 26.59 17.50
C GLU A 359 15.06 25.65 16.69
N LEU A 360 14.84 24.34 16.85
CA LEU A 360 15.39 23.28 16.00
C LEU A 360 14.26 22.68 15.18
N SER A 361 14.39 22.68 13.86
CA SER A 361 13.47 21.98 12.97
C SER A 361 14.14 20.83 12.22
N ILE A 362 13.42 19.71 12.13
CA ILE A 362 13.80 18.48 11.45
C ILE A 362 12.94 18.36 10.20
N HIS A 363 13.57 17.99 9.09
CA HIS A 363 12.94 17.95 7.79
C HIS A 363 13.26 16.65 7.06
N LEU A 364 12.27 16.07 6.37
CA LEU A 364 12.44 14.95 5.45
C LEU A 364 11.87 15.37 4.09
N LYS A 365 12.72 15.43 3.06
CA LYS A 365 12.27 15.71 1.71
C LYS A 365 11.99 14.40 0.97
N MET A 366 10.84 14.31 0.31
CA MET A 366 10.47 13.22 -0.57
C MET A 366 10.21 13.78 -1.97
N THR A 367 10.60 13.04 -3.02
CA THR A 367 10.58 13.52 -4.39
C THR A 367 10.04 12.44 -5.32
N LEU A 368 9.00 12.77 -6.08
CA LEU A 368 8.54 11.99 -7.23
C LEU A 368 9.12 12.61 -8.51
N SER A 369 9.74 11.78 -9.34
CA SER A 369 10.35 12.18 -10.61
C SER A 369 10.14 11.11 -11.68
N LYS A 370 10.29 11.49 -12.96
CA LYS A 370 10.16 10.59 -14.11
C LYS A 370 11.43 10.59 -14.96
N THR A 371 11.92 9.41 -15.31
CA THR A 371 13.14 9.27 -16.15
C THR A 371 12.96 10.00 -17.48
N GLY A 372 13.90 10.91 -17.80
CA GLY A 372 13.88 11.67 -19.05
C GLY A 372 12.93 12.86 -19.09
N MET A 373 12.25 13.20 -17.99
CA MET A 373 11.36 14.37 -17.87
C MET A 373 11.96 15.41 -16.92
N PRO A 374 11.90 16.72 -17.25
CA PRO A 374 12.28 17.78 -16.31
C PRO A 374 11.18 18.03 -15.27
N GLY A 375 11.58 18.40 -14.05
CA GLY A 375 10.67 18.71 -12.95
C GLY A 375 10.58 17.59 -11.93
N THR A 376 9.98 17.90 -10.78
CA THR A 376 9.71 16.96 -9.69
C THR A 376 8.44 17.39 -8.95
N PHE A 377 7.75 16.41 -8.37
CA PHE A 377 6.78 16.67 -7.31
C PHE A 377 7.47 16.43 -5.96
N ASP A 378 7.74 17.52 -5.25
CA ASP A 378 8.42 17.50 -3.97
C ASP A 378 7.39 17.54 -2.84
N MET A 379 7.58 16.71 -1.82
CA MET A 379 6.90 16.78 -0.53
C MET A 379 7.96 17.00 0.56
N GLN A 380 7.58 17.67 1.65
CA GLN A 380 8.48 17.84 2.79
C GLN A 380 7.72 17.68 4.10
N PHE A 381 8.14 16.72 4.92
CA PHE A 381 7.74 16.66 6.32
C PHE A 381 8.59 17.66 7.10
N ASN A 382 7.94 18.50 7.89
CA ASN A 382 8.57 19.48 8.76
C ASN A 382 8.13 19.25 10.20
N LEU A 383 9.08 19.31 11.13
CA LEU A 383 8.82 19.28 12.57
C LEU A 383 9.69 20.33 13.25
N SER A 384 9.07 21.33 13.88
CA SER A 384 9.79 22.34 14.66
C SER A 384 9.66 22.06 16.15
N SER A 385 10.75 22.29 16.88
CA SER A 385 10.85 21.92 18.29
C SER A 385 11.75 22.87 19.09
N ASN A 386 11.49 22.93 20.40
CA ASN A 386 12.44 23.45 21.37
C ASN A 386 13.25 22.30 21.96
N VAL A 387 14.56 22.51 22.12
CA VAL A 387 15.47 21.50 22.67
C VAL A 387 15.76 21.79 24.14
N SER A 388 15.71 20.74 24.97
CA SER A 388 16.07 20.79 26.39
C SER A 388 16.67 19.47 26.87
N MET A 389 17.23 19.43 28.08
CA MET A 389 17.61 18.19 28.75
C MET A 389 16.71 17.91 29.96
N ASN A 390 16.25 16.68 30.13
CA ASN A 390 15.49 16.27 31.31
C ASN A 390 16.42 15.94 32.50
N LEU A 391 15.83 15.59 33.66
CA LEU A 391 16.59 15.25 34.87
C LEU A 391 17.36 13.92 34.77
N GLU A 392 16.99 13.03 33.85
CA GLU A 392 17.65 11.76 33.57
C GLU A 392 18.85 11.94 32.62
N GLY A 393 18.95 13.12 31.99
CA GLY A 393 20.00 13.51 31.06
C GLY A 393 19.64 13.19 29.60
N ASP A 394 18.38 12.89 29.31
CA ASP A 394 17.89 12.70 27.94
C ASP A 394 17.65 14.04 27.28
N MET A 395 17.91 14.11 25.98
CA MET A 395 17.54 15.25 25.16
C MET A 395 16.04 15.16 24.83
N VAL A 396 15.31 16.23 25.11
CA VAL A 396 13.87 16.33 24.89
C VAL A 396 13.60 17.42 23.87
N LEU A 397 13.04 17.02 22.73
CA LEU A 397 12.55 17.90 21.70
C LEU A 397 11.06 18.11 21.93
N THR A 398 10.68 19.29 22.41
CA THR A 398 9.28 19.65 22.60
C THR A 398 8.73 20.20 21.30
N ILE A 399 7.82 19.45 20.66
CA ILE A 399 7.23 19.78 19.37
C ILE A 399 6.39 21.06 19.53
N ILE A 400 6.68 22.04 18.67
CA ILE A 400 5.98 23.31 18.57
C ILE A 400 4.89 23.19 17.49
N ASN A 401 5.29 22.73 16.30
CA ASN A 401 4.42 22.46 15.17
C ASN A 401 5.04 21.40 14.26
N SER A 402 4.22 20.85 13.37
CA SER A 402 4.64 19.91 12.34
C SER A 402 3.64 19.93 11.18
N ASN A 403 4.13 19.73 9.96
CA ASN A 403 3.28 19.69 8.78
C ASN A 403 3.88 18.80 7.67
N ILE A 404 3.05 18.45 6.69
CA ILE A 404 3.48 17.99 5.36
C ILE A 404 2.68 18.80 4.35
N GLY A 405 3.34 19.65 3.57
CA GLY A 405 2.65 20.61 2.71
C GLY A 405 1.68 21.48 3.49
N GLU A 406 0.40 21.50 3.08
CA GLU A 406 -0.66 22.28 3.71
C GLU A 406 -1.27 21.61 4.96
N ILE A 407 -0.93 20.34 5.25
CA ILE A 407 -1.54 19.57 6.33
C ILE A 407 -0.78 19.78 7.63
N GLU A 408 -1.46 20.32 8.65
CA GLU A 408 -0.93 20.39 10.01
C GLU A 408 -1.04 19.02 10.70
N LEU A 409 0.09 18.47 11.13
CA LEU A 409 0.12 17.20 11.84
C LEU A 409 -0.09 17.44 13.33
N ASN A 410 -1.27 17.10 13.83
CA ASN A 410 -1.56 17.17 15.25
C ASN A 410 -0.88 16.01 16.04
N ASN A 411 -0.96 16.03 17.37
CA ASN A 411 -0.33 14.99 18.21
C ASN A 411 -0.85 13.56 17.94
N GLU A 412 -2.11 13.41 17.54
CA GLU A 412 -2.69 12.11 17.20
C GLU A 412 -2.03 11.57 15.92
N ILE A 413 -1.98 12.39 14.86
CA ILE A 413 -1.32 12.05 13.59
C ILE A 413 0.16 11.77 13.82
N LEU A 414 0.87 12.63 14.58
CA LEU A 414 2.27 12.40 14.91
C LEU A 414 2.47 11.09 15.67
N THR A 415 1.66 10.81 16.70
CA THR A 415 1.76 9.54 17.44
C THR A 415 1.52 8.37 16.49
N MET A 416 0.54 8.47 15.60
CA MET A 416 0.25 7.45 14.59
C MET A 416 1.41 7.26 13.61
N LEU A 417 2.04 8.33 13.14
CA LEU A 417 3.20 8.32 12.23
C LEU A 417 4.41 7.69 12.92
N PHE A 418 4.78 8.19 14.10
CA PHE A 418 5.97 7.71 14.81
C PHE A 418 5.81 6.29 15.34
N SER A 419 4.60 5.87 15.71
CA SER A 419 4.32 4.48 16.12
C SER A 419 4.59 3.45 15.02
N VAL A 420 4.61 3.88 13.75
CA VAL A 420 5.01 3.02 12.64
C VAL A 420 6.50 2.65 12.76
N PHE A 421 7.33 3.57 13.24
CA PHE A 421 8.77 3.38 13.36
C PHE A 421 9.22 2.91 14.76
N ASP A 422 8.72 3.57 15.81
CA ASP A 422 9.00 3.26 17.21
C ASP A 422 7.90 3.89 18.10
N ASP A 423 7.10 3.04 18.74
CA ASP A 423 5.97 3.42 19.60
C ASP A 423 6.38 4.08 20.92
N THR A 424 7.68 4.14 21.22
CA THR A 424 8.23 4.80 22.41
C THR A 424 8.86 6.15 22.11
N LEU A 425 9.05 6.50 20.83
CA LEU A 425 9.79 7.69 20.42
C LEU A 425 9.06 8.99 20.75
N VAL A 426 7.73 8.99 20.66
CA VAL A 426 6.87 10.15 20.96
C VAL A 426 6.07 9.89 22.23
N VAL A 427 6.28 10.75 23.22
CA VAL A 427 5.49 10.75 24.45
C VAL A 427 4.78 12.11 24.56
N GLY A 428 3.49 12.12 24.27
CA GLY A 428 2.70 13.35 24.22
C GLY A 428 3.13 14.24 23.06
N ASN A 429 3.67 15.43 23.37
CA ASN A 429 4.20 16.38 22.39
C ASN A 429 5.74 16.45 22.42
N THR A 430 6.40 15.41 22.92
CA THR A 430 7.85 15.39 23.04
C THR A 430 8.44 14.18 22.33
N ILE A 431 9.58 14.39 21.67
CA ILE A 431 10.48 13.33 21.23
C ILE A 431 11.62 13.25 22.24
N VAL A 432 11.88 12.06 22.75
CA VAL A 432 12.92 11.83 23.76
C VAL A 432 14.05 11.03 23.13
N ILE A 433 15.25 11.61 23.11
CA ILE A 433 16.48 10.92 22.72
C ILE A 433 17.21 10.51 24.00
N PRO A 434 17.26 9.20 24.32
CA PRO A 434 17.89 8.72 25.54
C PRO A 434 19.34 9.16 25.64
N LYS A 435 19.79 9.44 26.86
CA LYS A 435 21.17 9.84 27.15
C LYS A 435 22.21 8.89 26.54
N GLU A 436 21.95 7.58 26.56
CA GLU A 436 22.85 6.59 25.97
C GLU A 436 23.00 6.81 24.46
N LYS A 437 21.89 7.02 23.74
CA LYS A 437 21.87 7.28 22.30
C LYS A 437 22.55 8.61 21.96
N LEU A 438 22.30 9.64 22.76
CA LEU A 438 22.98 10.92 22.61
C LEU A 438 24.50 10.75 22.76
N ASN A 439 24.98 10.01 23.78
CA ASN A 439 26.41 9.80 23.97
C ASN A 439 27.04 8.88 22.90
N GLU A 440 26.31 7.91 22.35
CA GLU A 440 26.76 7.10 21.20
C GLU A 440 27.08 7.98 19.97
N MET A 441 26.28 9.03 19.72
CA MET A 441 26.54 9.98 18.63
C MET A 441 27.88 10.71 18.80
N PHE A 442 28.31 10.93 20.05
CA PHE A 442 29.56 11.62 20.40
C PHE A 442 30.67 10.69 20.90
N GLU A 443 30.55 9.38 20.67
CA GLU A 443 31.55 8.40 21.11
C GLU A 443 32.95 8.73 20.55
N GLY A 444 33.96 8.67 21.43
CA GLY A 444 35.34 9.01 21.10
C GLY A 444 35.75 10.44 21.48
N SER A 445 34.80 11.32 21.84
CA SER A 445 35.09 12.67 22.34
C SER A 445 35.46 12.71 23.84
N ASN A 446 35.07 11.69 24.63
CA ASN A 446 35.17 11.63 26.09
C ASN A 446 34.41 12.77 26.82
N ILE A 447 33.33 13.27 26.22
CA ILE A 447 32.50 14.35 26.74
C ILE A 447 31.18 13.75 27.24
N ILE A 448 30.74 14.16 28.44
CA ILE A 448 29.39 13.83 28.94
C ILE A 448 28.57 15.12 29.00
N PHE A 449 27.45 15.15 28.30
CA PHE A 449 26.55 16.29 28.30
C PHE A 449 25.63 16.30 29.52
N ASN A 450 25.44 17.50 30.08
CA ASN A 450 24.66 17.75 31.29
C ASN A 450 23.46 18.69 31.05
N ASP A 451 23.50 19.49 29.99
CA ASP A 451 22.39 20.34 29.56
C ASP A 451 22.51 20.65 28.07
N THR A 452 21.39 20.93 27.39
CA THR A 452 21.37 21.26 25.96
C THR A 452 20.19 22.17 25.61
N TYR A 453 20.42 23.15 24.74
CA TYR A 453 19.39 24.02 24.16
C TYR A 453 19.89 24.72 22.89
N VAL A 454 18.97 25.22 22.07
CA VAL A 454 19.31 26.03 20.88
C VAL A 454 19.37 27.50 21.26
N ILE A 455 20.39 28.21 20.79
CA ILE A 455 20.52 29.65 20.96
C ILE A 455 21.29 30.29 19.81
N ASN A 456 20.71 31.34 19.22
CA ASN A 456 21.27 32.05 18.07
C ASN A 456 21.61 31.13 16.88
N GLY A 457 20.79 30.10 16.64
CA GLY A 457 21.02 29.14 15.55
C GLY A 457 22.15 28.12 15.80
N GLU A 458 22.61 27.96 17.04
CA GLU A 458 23.58 26.94 17.43
C GLU A 458 22.98 26.03 18.52
N LEU A 459 23.27 24.73 18.46
CA LEU A 459 22.97 23.81 19.56
C LEU A 459 24.07 23.91 20.61
N ARG A 460 23.74 24.56 21.72
CA ARG A 460 24.63 24.71 22.87
C ARG A 460 24.49 23.52 23.78
N MET A 461 25.58 22.79 23.96
CA MET A 461 25.66 21.65 24.87
C MET A 461 26.65 21.95 26.00
N HIS A 462 26.14 21.92 27.23
CA HIS A 462 26.96 22.03 28.43
C HIS A 462 27.47 20.65 28.83
N PHE A 463 28.73 20.57 29.25
CA PHE A 463 29.36 19.27 29.45
C PHE A 463 30.26 19.19 30.68
N GLY A 464 30.45 17.97 31.18
CA GLY A 464 31.48 17.60 32.14
C GLY A 464 32.49 16.65 31.49
N LEU A 465 33.69 16.56 32.08
CA LEU A 465 34.64 15.50 31.72
C LEU A 465 34.26 14.22 32.45
N ASP A 466 34.21 13.11 31.72
CA ASP A 466 34.17 11.78 32.33
C ASP A 466 35.46 11.56 33.12
N ASN A 467 35.36 11.08 34.36
CA ASN A 467 36.52 10.88 35.24
C ASN A 467 37.08 9.46 35.13
#